data_AF-A0A5E6NY03-F1
#
_entry.id   AF-A0A5E6NY03-F1
#
_cell.length_a   1.000
_cell.length_b   1.000
_cell.length_c   1.000
_cell.angle_alpha   90.00
_cell.angle_beta   90.00
_cell.angle_gamma   90.00
#
_symmetry.space_group_name_H-M   'P 1'
#
loop_
_entity.id
_entity.type
_entity.pdbx_description
1 polymer ?
#
loop_
_entity_poly.entity_id
_entity_poly.type
_entity_poly.pdbx_seq_one_letter_code
_entity_poly.pdbx_strand_id
1 'polypeptide(L)'
;MPYFEDEQRYFVTTEYDAIGRLISTTKPADEGKTATSSTSYNGLSTTITNALGHQKTTTKNIIGKVIRIDEPKGAWLTHHYDSIGNLIKTVVGGVTTTMEYDIRGNKTKMNDPDMGTWTYSYNALGKLVSQTDAKGQTSTMVYDKLGRMTQRTEAEGTSTWTYDTKSKGIGKPAVITGPNGYKKELSYDALGRVSSTTLTANGETFTTTNTYDSYSRLNIQTRPQNFKVENVYNQYGYLMAKRAPKAQITDYDREYLSKLLEQSTANARKATEQANKLEIKISKYNAYSEYYTKLATKLLEGSGLLNEDAQKLRDNATLLDELSNKLEQKAQYFRSLADNASMKAYMGSGFTPLVVQRNKALYFDIAERLTKQAQLYLNAQGEERQILVNQIANEYDDYAEILIEQADKQPKKQPIGNKWQLIRERAITKIIIKPCLMTQIIFTSTASDPVMQQGV
;
A
#
# COMPACT_ATOMS: atom_id res chain seq x y z
N MET A 1 14.03 -22.38 17.02
CA MET A 1 14.29 -21.32 16.02
C MET A 1 15.74 -20.93 16.17
N PRO A 2 16.56 -20.85 15.10
CA PRO A 2 17.95 -20.46 15.27
C PRO A 2 17.98 -18.93 15.42
N TYR A 3 18.30 -18.48 16.64
CA TYR A 3 18.74 -17.10 16.85
C TYR A 3 20.25 -17.10 16.64
N PHE A 4 20.78 -16.16 15.84
CA PHE A 4 22.21 -16.00 15.68
C PHE A 4 22.77 -15.32 16.95
N GLU A 5 23.93 -15.79 17.43
CA GLU A 5 24.52 -15.42 18.73
C GLU A 5 24.81 -13.91 18.85
N ASP A 6 24.92 -13.22 17.70
CA ASP A 6 25.29 -11.80 17.57
C ASP A 6 24.09 -10.87 17.25
N GLU A 7 22.86 -11.38 17.18
CA GLU A 7 21.69 -10.54 16.90
C GLU A 7 21.18 -9.81 18.15
N GLN A 8 20.87 -8.51 18.00
CA GLN A 8 20.24 -7.72 19.05
C GLN A 8 18.90 -8.36 19.44
N ARG A 9 18.81 -8.81 20.69
CA ARG A 9 17.61 -9.45 21.22
C ARG A 9 16.54 -8.42 21.53
N TYR A 10 15.37 -8.66 20.98
CA TYR A 10 14.19 -7.85 21.19
C TYR A 10 13.21 -8.60 22.09
N PHE A 11 12.84 -7.98 23.21
CA PHE A 11 11.94 -8.58 24.19
C PHE A 11 10.57 -7.92 24.11
N VAL A 12 9.53 -8.74 24.31
CA VAL A 12 8.19 -8.24 24.65
C VAL A 12 8.04 -8.40 26.15
N THR A 13 7.86 -7.29 26.85
CA THR A 13 7.66 -7.28 28.31
C THR A 13 6.18 -7.09 28.60
N THR A 14 5.66 -7.83 29.55
CA THR A 14 4.27 -7.76 30.01
C THR A 14 4.23 -7.66 31.52
N GLU A 15 3.35 -6.82 32.04
CA GLU A 15 3.16 -6.62 33.48
C GLU A 15 1.72 -6.93 33.87
N TYR A 16 1.54 -7.42 35.09
CA TYR A 16 0.26 -7.88 35.60
C TYR A 16 -0.05 -7.25 36.97
N ASP A 17 -1.32 -7.06 37.29
CA ASP A 17 -1.75 -6.67 38.63
C ASP A 17 -1.68 -7.85 39.62
N ALA A 18 -1.99 -7.57 40.90
CA ALA A 18 -1.91 -8.56 41.99
C ALA A 18 -2.82 -9.80 41.81
N ILE A 19 -3.81 -9.73 40.92
CA ILE A 19 -4.71 -10.84 40.61
C ILE A 19 -4.45 -11.43 39.21
N GLY A 20 -3.30 -11.10 38.61
CA GLY A 20 -2.82 -11.71 37.37
C GLY A 20 -3.44 -11.15 36.09
N ARG A 21 -4.04 -9.95 36.12
CA ARG A 21 -4.58 -9.29 34.91
C ARG A 21 -3.53 -8.39 34.27
N LEU A 22 -3.45 -8.42 32.94
CA LEU A 22 -2.48 -7.64 32.16
C LEU A 22 -2.71 -6.13 32.35
N ILE A 23 -1.70 -5.40 32.80
CA ILE A 23 -1.75 -3.93 32.98
C ILE A 23 -0.81 -3.17 32.04
N SER A 24 0.20 -3.83 31.49
CA SER A 24 1.14 -3.22 30.54
C SER A 24 1.69 -4.23 29.55
N THR A 25 1.93 -3.79 28.32
CA THR A 25 2.70 -4.52 27.32
C THR A 25 3.63 -3.56 26.61
N THR A 26 4.93 -3.84 26.64
CA THR A 26 5.97 -3.08 25.97
C THR A 26 6.58 -3.93 24.87
N LYS A 27 6.53 -3.43 23.64
CA LYS A 27 7.08 -4.10 22.45
C LYS A 27 8.23 -3.28 21.85
N PRO A 28 9.17 -3.94 21.17
CA PRO A 28 10.14 -3.27 20.32
C PRO A 28 9.45 -2.43 19.24
N ALA A 29 10.03 -1.28 18.92
CA ALA A 29 9.62 -0.40 17.82
C ALA A 29 10.86 0.05 17.02
N ASP A 30 10.64 0.81 15.94
CA ASP A 30 11.70 1.28 15.05
C ASP A 30 12.79 2.06 15.80
N GLU A 31 14.03 2.02 15.28
CA GLU A 31 15.17 2.78 15.80
C GLU A 31 15.52 2.47 17.27
N GLY A 32 15.24 1.26 17.74
CA GLY A 32 15.52 0.85 19.13
C GLY A 32 14.57 1.49 20.16
N LYS A 33 13.46 2.10 19.70
CA LYS A 33 12.40 2.60 20.58
C LYS A 33 11.54 1.44 21.09
N THR A 34 10.66 1.75 22.03
CA THR A 34 9.65 0.82 22.53
C THR A 34 8.26 1.42 22.42
N ALA A 35 7.28 0.60 22.08
CA ALA A 35 5.86 0.96 22.11
C ALA A 35 5.20 0.31 23.33
N THR A 36 4.75 1.15 24.27
CA THR A 36 4.05 0.70 25.49
C THR A 36 2.55 0.93 25.37
N SER A 37 1.77 -0.11 25.62
CA SER A 37 0.33 -0.03 25.80
C SER A 37 -0.03 -0.40 27.23
N SER A 38 -0.90 0.38 27.87
CA SER A 38 -1.36 0.15 29.24
C SER A 38 -2.83 -0.27 29.26
N THR A 39 -3.21 -1.07 30.25
CA THR A 39 -4.59 -1.49 30.49
C THR A 39 -4.97 -1.14 31.92
N SER A 40 -6.08 -0.42 32.08
CA SER A 40 -6.67 -0.13 33.38
C SER A 40 -8.03 -0.80 33.52
N TYR A 41 -8.39 -1.12 34.75
CA TYR A 41 -9.63 -1.81 35.09
C TYR A 41 -10.41 -0.97 36.10
N ASN A 42 -11.68 -0.71 35.83
CA ASN A 42 -12.60 -0.02 36.73
C ASN A 42 -13.95 -0.77 36.75
N GLY A 43 -14.13 -1.65 37.73
CA GLY A 43 -15.29 -2.53 37.82
C GLY A 43 -15.44 -3.39 36.56
N LEU A 44 -16.56 -3.21 35.85
CA LEU A 44 -16.86 -3.93 34.60
C LEU A 44 -16.33 -3.22 33.34
N SER A 45 -15.60 -2.12 33.50
CA SER A 45 -14.96 -1.38 32.42
C SER A 45 -13.47 -1.69 32.35
N THR A 46 -12.95 -1.85 31.14
CA THR A 46 -11.52 -2.02 30.83
C THR A 46 -11.11 -0.96 29.82
N THR A 47 -10.08 -0.18 30.12
CA THR A 47 -9.55 0.85 29.23
C THR A 47 -8.15 0.47 28.79
N ILE A 48 -7.94 0.38 27.47
CA ILE A 48 -6.63 0.15 26.88
C ILE A 48 -6.15 1.47 26.27
N THR A 49 -4.96 1.91 26.67
CA THR A 49 -4.28 3.07 26.09
C THR A 49 -3.12 2.55 25.25
N ASN A 50 -3.09 2.87 23.96
CA ASN A 50 -1.97 2.48 23.10
C ASN A 50 -0.77 3.42 23.28
N ALA A 51 0.35 3.11 22.61
CA ALA A 51 1.58 3.91 22.68
C ALA A 51 1.44 5.35 22.14
N LEU A 52 0.38 5.64 21.39
CA LEU A 52 0.05 6.98 20.88
C LEU A 52 -0.90 7.75 21.82
N GLY A 53 -1.24 7.20 22.97
CA GLY A 53 -2.18 7.80 23.93
C GLY A 53 -3.65 7.66 23.55
N HIS A 54 -3.98 6.95 22.47
CA HIS A 54 -5.37 6.67 22.10
C HIS A 54 -5.97 5.64 23.05
N GLN A 55 -7.15 5.96 23.58
CA GLN A 55 -7.85 5.11 24.55
C GLN A 55 -9.05 4.42 23.92
N LYS A 56 -9.22 3.14 24.28
CA LYS A 56 -10.41 2.36 24.02
C LYS A 56 -10.96 1.82 25.33
N THR A 57 -12.18 2.20 25.69
CA THR A 57 -12.87 1.70 26.89
C THR A 57 -13.95 0.72 26.49
N THR A 58 -13.92 -0.47 27.08
CA THR A 58 -14.95 -1.50 26.89
C THR A 58 -15.66 -1.74 28.22
N THR A 59 -16.97 -1.50 28.27
CA THR A 59 -17.80 -1.76 29.44
C THR A 59 -18.67 -2.98 29.20
N LYS A 60 -18.64 -3.91 30.17
CA LYS A 60 -19.44 -5.12 30.16
C LYS A 60 -20.58 -5.04 31.18
N ASN A 61 -21.62 -5.84 31.00
CA ASN A 61 -22.60 -6.09 32.04
C ASN A 61 -22.13 -7.19 33.00
N ILE A 62 -22.93 -7.49 34.03
CA ILE A 62 -22.60 -8.47 35.08
C ILE A 62 -22.43 -9.91 34.56
N ILE A 63 -23.00 -10.24 33.40
CA ILE A 63 -22.85 -11.54 32.73
C ILE A 63 -21.70 -11.53 31.69
N GLY A 64 -20.88 -10.47 31.66
CA GLY A 64 -19.69 -10.37 30.83
C GLY A 64 -19.91 -9.96 29.37
N LYS A 65 -21.12 -9.57 28.97
CA LYS A 65 -21.44 -9.09 27.61
C LYS A 65 -21.09 -7.61 27.47
N VAL A 66 -20.50 -7.22 26.35
CA VAL A 66 -20.09 -5.82 26.07
C VAL A 66 -21.32 -4.97 25.79
N ILE A 67 -21.57 -3.95 26.62
CA ILE A 67 -22.71 -3.02 26.49
C ILE A 67 -22.31 -1.66 25.92
N ARG A 68 -21.04 -1.28 26.03
CA ARG A 68 -20.52 -0.02 25.50
C ARG A 68 -19.05 -0.16 25.13
N ILE A 69 -18.69 0.41 23.99
CA ILE A 69 -17.31 0.61 23.57
C ILE A 69 -17.16 2.10 23.26
N ASP A 70 -16.23 2.76 23.93
CA ASP A 70 -15.77 4.10 23.59
C ASP A 70 -14.42 3.96 22.89
N GLU A 71 -14.34 4.45 21.66
CA GLU A 71 -13.16 4.45 20.81
C GLU A 71 -12.50 5.84 20.82
N PRO A 72 -11.26 5.98 20.31
CA PRO A 72 -10.60 7.27 20.19
C PRO A 72 -11.42 8.27 19.36
N LYS A 73 -11.21 9.57 19.61
CA LYS A 73 -11.87 10.69 18.90
C LYS A 73 -13.40 10.76 19.10
N GLY A 74 -13.91 10.19 20.20
CA GLY A 74 -15.32 10.29 20.60
C GLY A 74 -16.27 9.36 19.82
N ALA A 75 -15.74 8.46 19.00
CA ALA A 75 -16.52 7.38 18.41
C ALA A 75 -16.97 6.40 19.49
N TRP A 76 -18.19 5.89 19.40
CA TRP A 76 -18.72 4.95 20.37
C TRP A 76 -19.72 3.98 19.75
N LEU A 77 -19.92 2.88 20.45
CA LEU A 77 -20.89 1.85 20.16
C LEU A 77 -21.60 1.40 21.44
N THR A 78 -22.92 1.21 21.40
CA THR A 78 -23.66 0.51 22.46
C THR A 78 -24.33 -0.76 21.96
N HIS A 79 -24.45 -1.73 22.86
CA HIS A 79 -25.21 -2.95 22.65
C HIS A 79 -26.29 -3.08 23.72
N HIS A 80 -27.47 -3.51 23.31
CA HIS A 80 -28.56 -3.85 24.21
C HIS A 80 -28.90 -5.31 24.06
N TYR A 81 -29.11 -5.97 25.19
CA TYR A 81 -29.42 -7.39 25.25
C TYR A 81 -30.80 -7.60 25.88
N ASP A 82 -31.49 -8.66 25.48
CA ASP A 82 -32.67 -9.13 26.20
C ASP A 82 -32.29 -9.83 27.53
N SER A 83 -33.30 -10.29 28.29
CA SER A 83 -33.10 -10.92 29.59
C SER A 83 -32.37 -12.27 29.53
N ILE A 84 -32.34 -12.93 28.38
CA ILE A 84 -31.64 -14.21 28.17
C ILE A 84 -30.28 -14.03 27.47
N GLY A 85 -29.91 -12.78 27.14
CA GLY A 85 -28.58 -12.40 26.65
C GLY A 85 -28.43 -12.33 25.13
N ASN A 86 -29.52 -12.31 24.35
CA ASN A 86 -29.47 -12.08 22.91
C ASN A 86 -29.29 -10.60 22.60
N LEU A 87 -28.50 -10.26 21.58
CA LEU A 87 -28.24 -8.88 21.16
C LEU A 87 -29.42 -8.34 20.34
N ILE A 88 -30.23 -7.47 20.92
CA ILE A 88 -31.46 -6.95 20.27
C ILE A 88 -31.25 -5.59 19.58
N LYS A 89 -30.20 -4.85 19.94
CA LYS A 89 -29.92 -3.53 19.37
C LYS A 89 -28.44 -3.18 19.44
N THR A 90 -27.93 -2.62 18.36
CA THR A 90 -26.58 -2.05 18.25
C THR A 90 -26.71 -0.59 17.81
N VAL A 91 -26.01 0.33 18.47
CA VAL A 91 -25.99 1.75 18.09
C VAL A 91 -24.56 2.21 17.86
N VAL A 92 -24.19 2.55 16.62
CA VAL A 92 -22.87 3.09 16.23
C VAL A 92 -23.05 4.56 15.85
N GLY A 93 -22.51 5.49 16.63
CA GLY A 93 -22.57 6.92 16.27
C GLY A 93 -23.98 7.45 15.98
N GLY A 94 -25.01 6.89 16.63
CA GLY A 94 -26.43 7.22 16.41
C GLY A 94 -27.17 6.34 15.40
N VAL A 95 -26.47 5.60 14.53
CA VAL A 95 -27.07 4.64 13.61
C VAL A 95 -27.45 3.37 14.36
N THR A 96 -28.70 2.92 14.19
CA THR A 96 -29.28 1.81 14.97
C THR A 96 -29.57 0.61 14.09
N THR A 97 -29.01 -0.54 14.43
CA THR A 97 -29.39 -1.86 13.91
C THR A 97 -30.18 -2.61 14.98
N THR A 98 -31.30 -3.23 14.63
CA THR A 98 -32.12 -4.04 15.56
C THR A 98 -32.21 -5.49 15.11
N MET A 99 -32.37 -6.39 16.08
CA MET A 99 -32.55 -7.82 15.85
C MET A 99 -33.71 -8.34 16.71
N GLU A 100 -34.48 -9.25 16.14
CA GLU A 100 -35.57 -9.97 16.82
C GLU A 100 -35.24 -11.47 16.84
N TYR A 101 -35.71 -12.17 17.87
CA TYR A 101 -35.40 -13.58 18.11
C TYR A 101 -36.66 -14.38 18.47
N ASP A 102 -36.66 -15.67 18.14
CA ASP A 102 -37.65 -16.62 18.67
C ASP A 102 -37.32 -17.00 20.12
N ILE A 103 -38.23 -17.75 20.76
CA ILE A 103 -38.08 -18.20 22.16
C ILE A 103 -36.86 -19.13 22.39
N ARG A 104 -36.24 -19.64 21.32
CA ARG A 104 -35.04 -20.49 21.38
C ARG A 104 -33.76 -19.71 21.08
N GLY A 105 -33.85 -18.39 20.90
CA GLY A 105 -32.72 -17.51 20.59
C GLY A 105 -32.29 -17.55 19.12
N ASN A 106 -33.13 -18.04 18.20
CA ASN A 106 -32.86 -17.95 16.77
C ASN A 106 -33.28 -16.57 16.25
N LYS A 107 -32.38 -15.87 15.55
CA LYS A 107 -32.66 -14.52 15.02
C LYS A 107 -33.71 -14.59 13.91
N THR A 108 -34.92 -14.06 14.12
CA THR A 108 -36.02 -14.08 13.16
C THR A 108 -36.07 -12.86 12.25
N LYS A 109 -35.49 -11.73 12.68
CA LYS A 109 -35.47 -10.50 11.89
C LYS A 109 -34.25 -9.65 12.24
N MET A 110 -33.79 -8.87 11.27
CA MET A 110 -32.77 -7.86 11.42
C MET A 110 -33.17 -6.64 10.62
N ASN A 111 -33.12 -5.46 11.22
CA ASN A 111 -33.29 -4.20 10.52
C ASN A 111 -31.99 -3.41 10.63
N ASP A 112 -31.31 -3.27 9.50
CA ASP A 112 -30.06 -2.53 9.39
C ASP A 112 -30.26 -1.36 8.43
N PRO A 113 -29.95 -0.11 8.80
CA PRO A 113 -30.17 1.04 7.93
C PRO A 113 -29.39 0.98 6.60
N ASP A 114 -28.24 0.32 6.57
CA ASP A 114 -27.40 0.21 5.38
C ASP A 114 -27.76 -1.01 4.53
N MET A 115 -28.16 -2.13 5.18
CA MET A 115 -28.49 -3.38 4.48
C MET A 115 -29.98 -3.63 4.28
N GLY A 116 -30.85 -2.81 4.88
CA GLY A 116 -32.30 -2.98 4.94
C GLY A 116 -32.78 -4.08 5.89
N THR A 117 -34.04 -4.48 5.74
CA THR A 117 -34.67 -5.50 6.59
C THR A 117 -34.44 -6.91 6.04
N TRP A 118 -34.03 -7.83 6.91
CA TRP A 118 -33.89 -9.26 6.63
C TRP A 118 -34.79 -10.07 7.56
N THR A 119 -35.39 -11.14 7.06
CA THR A 119 -36.18 -12.08 7.86
C THR A 119 -35.67 -13.51 7.71
N TYR A 120 -35.90 -14.32 8.74
CA TYR A 120 -35.36 -15.66 8.86
C TYR A 120 -36.42 -16.60 9.49
N SER A 121 -36.54 -17.80 8.95
CA SER A 121 -37.41 -18.85 9.48
C SER A 121 -36.62 -20.11 9.74
N TYR A 122 -36.97 -20.82 10.82
CA TYR A 122 -36.25 -22.00 11.29
C TYR A 122 -37.19 -23.19 11.46
N ASN A 123 -36.67 -24.40 11.24
CA ASN A 123 -37.43 -25.62 11.56
C ASN A 123 -37.42 -25.93 13.08
N ALA A 124 -38.07 -27.03 13.45
CA ALA A 124 -38.14 -27.50 14.83
C ALA A 124 -36.77 -27.83 15.45
N LEU A 125 -35.74 -28.08 14.63
CA LEU A 125 -34.37 -28.35 15.09
C LEU A 125 -33.48 -27.09 15.11
N GLY A 126 -34.04 -25.90 14.88
CA GLY A 126 -33.30 -24.65 14.84
C GLY A 126 -32.43 -24.47 13.59
N LYS A 127 -32.67 -25.23 12.52
CA LYS A 127 -32.00 -25.03 11.22
C LYS A 127 -32.75 -23.99 10.40
N LEU A 128 -32.02 -23.06 9.79
CA LEU A 128 -32.55 -22.01 8.93
C LEU A 128 -33.17 -22.64 7.68
N VAL A 129 -34.46 -22.42 7.42
CA VAL A 129 -35.17 -22.97 6.25
C VAL A 129 -35.57 -21.91 5.23
N SER A 130 -35.62 -20.64 5.64
CA SER A 130 -35.88 -19.52 4.76
C SER A 130 -35.14 -18.27 5.25
N GLN A 131 -34.59 -17.50 4.33
CA GLN A 131 -34.04 -16.18 4.57
C GLN A 131 -34.51 -15.26 3.44
N THR A 132 -35.07 -14.11 3.79
CA THR A 132 -35.46 -13.08 2.83
C THR A 132 -34.63 -11.83 3.04
N ASP A 133 -34.02 -11.33 1.97
CA ASP A 133 -33.21 -10.11 1.99
C ASP A 133 -34.06 -8.84 1.89
N ALA A 134 -33.41 -7.68 2.00
CA ALA A 134 -34.07 -6.38 1.92
C ALA A 134 -34.70 -6.07 0.54
N LYS A 135 -34.33 -6.80 -0.50
CA LYS A 135 -34.93 -6.69 -1.84
C LYS A 135 -36.12 -7.65 -2.01
N GLY A 136 -36.47 -8.43 -0.99
CA GLY A 136 -37.52 -9.44 -1.05
C GLY A 136 -37.07 -10.75 -1.71
N GLN A 137 -35.79 -10.92 -2.02
CA GLN A 137 -35.27 -12.17 -2.57
C GLN A 137 -35.19 -13.21 -1.47
N THR A 138 -35.74 -14.39 -1.72
CA THR A 138 -35.83 -15.45 -0.71
C THR A 138 -34.93 -16.62 -1.08
N SER A 139 -34.07 -17.00 -0.12
CA SER A 139 -33.29 -18.23 -0.16
C SER A 139 -33.92 -19.27 0.75
N THR A 140 -34.11 -20.50 0.28
CA THR A 140 -34.67 -21.61 1.08
C THR A 140 -33.71 -22.77 1.20
N MET A 141 -33.79 -23.50 2.31
CA MET A 141 -32.89 -24.62 2.62
C MET A 141 -33.66 -25.83 3.10
N VAL A 142 -33.30 -27.01 2.58
CA VAL A 142 -33.86 -28.30 2.96
C VAL A 142 -32.77 -29.16 3.57
N TYR A 143 -33.15 -29.95 4.57
CA TYR A 143 -32.26 -30.83 5.32
C TYR A 143 -32.80 -32.25 5.36
N ASP A 144 -31.91 -33.23 5.43
CA ASP A 144 -32.27 -34.60 5.73
C ASP A 144 -32.52 -34.84 7.23
N LYS A 145 -32.89 -36.08 7.58
CA LYS A 145 -33.18 -36.50 8.97
C LYS A 145 -31.97 -36.42 9.90
N LEU A 146 -30.76 -36.36 9.36
CA LEU A 146 -29.53 -36.18 10.14
C LEU A 146 -29.15 -34.69 10.27
N GLY A 147 -29.98 -33.77 9.76
CA GLY A 147 -29.77 -32.33 9.82
C GLY A 147 -28.73 -31.82 8.84
N ARG A 148 -28.40 -32.59 7.80
CA ARG A 148 -27.46 -32.21 6.74
C ARG A 148 -28.22 -31.58 5.58
N MET A 149 -27.69 -30.51 4.99
CA MET A 149 -28.37 -29.76 3.92
C MET A 149 -28.42 -30.59 2.64
N THR A 150 -29.60 -30.77 2.05
CA THR A 150 -29.77 -31.50 0.79
C THR A 150 -30.09 -30.59 -0.37
N GLN A 151 -30.63 -29.39 -0.09
CA GLN A 151 -31.01 -28.42 -1.11
C GLN A 151 -30.90 -27.00 -0.57
N ARG A 152 -30.50 -26.08 -1.45
CA ARG A 152 -30.57 -24.64 -1.26
C ARG A 152 -31.08 -24.03 -2.55
N THR A 153 -32.13 -23.24 -2.46
CA THR A 153 -32.70 -22.53 -3.60
C THR A 153 -32.55 -21.04 -3.38
N GLU A 154 -31.97 -20.34 -4.34
CA GLU A 154 -31.75 -18.90 -4.36
C GLU A 154 -32.32 -18.32 -5.67
N ALA A 155 -32.27 -17.00 -5.82
CA ALA A 155 -32.77 -16.34 -7.04
C ALA A 155 -31.99 -16.78 -8.29
N GLU A 156 -30.70 -17.07 -8.13
CA GLU A 156 -29.77 -17.49 -9.18
C GLU A 156 -29.89 -18.98 -9.53
N GLY A 157 -30.60 -19.75 -8.71
CA GLY A 157 -30.93 -21.15 -8.98
C GLY A 157 -30.82 -22.06 -7.77
N THR A 158 -30.80 -23.37 -8.03
CA THR A 158 -30.84 -24.42 -7.00
C THR A 158 -29.53 -25.19 -6.94
N SER A 159 -29.01 -25.36 -5.73
CA SER A 159 -27.93 -26.29 -5.42
C SER A 159 -28.44 -27.48 -4.62
N THR A 160 -27.89 -28.67 -4.88
CA THR A 160 -28.23 -29.89 -4.13
C THR A 160 -26.99 -30.60 -3.63
N TRP A 161 -27.12 -31.31 -2.52
CA TRP A 161 -26.07 -32.12 -1.92
C TRP A 161 -26.59 -33.52 -1.66
N THR A 162 -25.84 -34.51 -2.12
CA THR A 162 -26.00 -35.91 -1.70
C THR A 162 -24.83 -36.31 -0.84
N TYR A 163 -25.05 -37.27 0.05
CA TYR A 163 -24.05 -37.72 1.00
C TYR A 163 -23.69 -39.18 0.73
N ASP A 164 -22.41 -39.48 0.85
CA ASP A 164 -21.85 -40.79 0.59
C ASP A 164 -22.37 -41.79 1.62
N THR A 165 -22.74 -42.97 1.13
CA THR A 165 -23.21 -44.13 1.91
C THR A 165 -22.20 -45.27 1.89
N LYS A 166 -21.08 -45.13 1.16
CA LYS A 166 -20.00 -46.11 1.04
C LYS A 166 -19.06 -46.02 2.24
N SER A 167 -18.46 -47.14 2.63
CA SER A 167 -17.63 -47.31 3.83
C SER A 167 -16.54 -46.26 4.02
N LYS A 168 -15.91 -45.79 2.94
CA LYS A 168 -14.82 -44.80 2.98
C LYS A 168 -15.31 -43.37 3.22
N GLY A 169 -16.54 -43.05 2.85
CA GLY A 169 -17.06 -41.69 2.82
C GLY A 169 -18.30 -41.46 3.67
N ILE A 170 -18.82 -42.47 4.39
CA ILE A 170 -20.14 -42.43 5.04
C ILE A 170 -20.39 -41.08 5.72
N GLY A 171 -21.46 -40.42 5.31
CA GLY A 171 -21.90 -39.17 5.91
C GLY A 171 -21.34 -37.91 5.26
N LYS A 172 -20.28 -38.01 4.45
CA LYS A 172 -19.60 -36.88 3.79
C LYS A 172 -20.23 -36.57 2.44
N PRO A 173 -20.08 -35.35 1.87
CA PRO A 173 -20.66 -35.01 0.57
C PRO A 173 -20.16 -35.91 -0.56
N ALA A 174 -21.05 -36.55 -1.32
CA ALA A 174 -20.72 -37.36 -2.48
C ALA A 174 -20.88 -36.57 -3.78
N VAL A 175 -22.01 -35.89 -3.95
CA VAL A 175 -22.31 -35.07 -5.14
C VAL A 175 -22.86 -33.73 -4.69
N ILE A 176 -22.36 -32.67 -5.29
CA ILE A 176 -22.87 -31.32 -5.17
C ILE A 176 -23.27 -30.87 -6.56
N THR A 177 -24.52 -30.51 -6.77
CA THR A 177 -24.96 -29.89 -8.03
C THR A 177 -25.29 -28.43 -7.78
N GLY A 178 -25.12 -27.61 -8.80
CA GLY A 178 -25.52 -26.20 -8.79
C GLY A 178 -26.13 -25.80 -10.12
N PRO A 179 -26.50 -24.52 -10.26
CA PRO A 179 -26.99 -23.96 -11.53
C PRO A 179 -25.97 -24.12 -12.67
N ASN A 180 -26.44 -23.93 -13.91
CA ASN A 180 -25.59 -23.85 -15.11
C ASN A 180 -24.70 -25.08 -15.34
N GLY A 181 -25.20 -26.27 -15.00
CA GLY A 181 -24.48 -27.53 -15.22
C GLY A 181 -23.31 -27.77 -14.26
N TYR A 182 -23.18 -26.98 -13.18
CA TYR A 182 -22.19 -27.22 -12.14
C TYR A 182 -22.47 -28.56 -11.45
N LYS A 183 -21.48 -29.45 -11.42
CA LYS A 183 -21.54 -30.71 -10.67
C LYS A 183 -20.16 -31.01 -10.10
N LYS A 184 -20.09 -31.34 -8.82
CA LYS A 184 -18.86 -31.75 -8.12
C LYS A 184 -19.09 -33.09 -7.44
N GLU A 185 -18.31 -34.09 -7.83
CA GLU A 185 -18.35 -35.44 -7.28
C GLU A 185 -17.09 -35.69 -6.47
N LEU A 186 -17.25 -36.26 -5.28
CA LEU A 186 -16.15 -36.55 -4.36
C LEU A 186 -16.09 -38.05 -4.05
N SER A 187 -14.88 -38.55 -3.85
CA SER A 187 -14.63 -39.87 -3.29
C SER A 187 -13.56 -39.80 -2.22
N TYR A 188 -13.54 -40.83 -1.37
CA TYR A 188 -12.72 -40.85 -0.17
C TYR A 188 -11.83 -42.09 -0.11
N ASP A 189 -10.68 -41.94 0.53
CA ASP A 189 -9.81 -43.06 0.90
C ASP A 189 -10.27 -43.75 2.20
N ALA A 190 -9.56 -44.80 2.62
CA ALA A 190 -9.93 -45.59 3.80
C ALA A 190 -9.93 -44.80 5.12
N LEU A 191 -9.28 -43.63 5.18
CA LEU A 191 -9.26 -42.75 6.34
C LEU A 191 -10.28 -41.61 6.22
N GLY A 192 -11.15 -41.64 5.19
CA GLY A 192 -12.17 -40.62 4.96
C GLY A 192 -11.63 -39.28 4.45
N ARG A 193 -10.43 -39.27 3.87
CA ARG A 193 -9.81 -38.09 3.21
C ARG A 193 -10.18 -38.10 1.73
N VAL A 194 -10.27 -36.92 1.10
CA VAL A 194 -10.72 -36.80 -0.30
C VAL A 194 -9.67 -37.40 -1.25
N SER A 195 -9.96 -38.55 -1.85
CA SER A 195 -9.07 -39.23 -2.81
C SER A 195 -9.28 -38.76 -4.25
N SER A 196 -10.51 -38.37 -4.61
CA SER A 196 -10.81 -37.81 -5.93
C SER A 196 -11.88 -36.75 -5.85
N THR A 197 -11.78 -35.76 -6.73
CA THR A 197 -12.79 -34.75 -7.00
C THR A 197 -12.95 -34.61 -8.50
N THR A 198 -14.16 -34.83 -9.00
CA THR A 198 -14.52 -34.59 -10.41
C THR A 198 -15.46 -33.39 -10.46
N LEU A 199 -15.05 -32.34 -11.17
CA LEU A 199 -15.82 -31.11 -11.36
C LEU A 199 -16.29 -31.04 -12.82
N THR A 200 -17.58 -30.95 -13.04
CA THR A 200 -18.18 -30.58 -14.32
C THR A 200 -18.69 -29.14 -14.24
N ALA A 201 -18.27 -28.31 -15.18
CA ALA A 201 -18.74 -26.93 -15.32
C ALA A 201 -18.66 -26.53 -16.79
N ASN A 202 -19.65 -25.77 -17.29
CA ASN A 202 -19.71 -25.31 -18.68
C ASN A 202 -19.55 -26.43 -19.73
N GLY A 203 -20.03 -27.65 -19.43
CA GLY A 203 -19.90 -28.81 -20.31
C GLY A 203 -18.55 -29.53 -20.25
N GLU A 204 -17.55 -28.98 -19.55
CA GLU A 204 -16.23 -29.60 -19.39
C GLU A 204 -16.12 -30.34 -18.06
N THR A 205 -15.34 -31.42 -18.02
CA THR A 205 -15.15 -32.23 -16.83
C THR A 205 -13.66 -32.35 -16.47
N PHE A 206 -13.33 -31.98 -15.24
CA PHE A 206 -11.99 -31.97 -14.69
C PHE A 206 -11.90 -32.90 -13.49
N THR A 207 -10.99 -33.86 -13.53
CA THR A 207 -10.75 -34.75 -12.39
C THR A 207 -9.42 -34.42 -11.72
N THR A 208 -9.45 -34.31 -10.40
CA THR A 208 -8.27 -34.19 -9.54
C THR A 208 -8.24 -35.33 -8.53
N THR A 209 -7.13 -36.04 -8.43
CA THR A 209 -6.93 -37.09 -7.41
C THR A 209 -5.85 -36.67 -6.42
N ASN A 210 -5.97 -37.15 -5.18
CA ASN A 210 -5.03 -36.87 -4.11
C ASN A 210 -4.50 -38.17 -3.52
N THR A 211 -3.23 -38.13 -3.13
CA THR A 211 -2.60 -39.11 -2.24
C THR A 211 -2.09 -38.38 -1.00
N TYR A 212 -1.94 -39.13 0.07
CA TYR A 212 -1.51 -38.59 1.35
C TYR A 212 -0.34 -39.41 1.88
N ASP A 213 0.50 -38.77 2.68
CA ASP A 213 1.58 -39.45 3.38
C ASP A 213 1.07 -40.19 4.64
N SER A 214 1.98 -40.84 5.36
CA SER A 214 1.70 -41.58 6.59
C SER A 214 1.16 -40.70 7.72
N TYR A 215 1.39 -39.39 7.67
CA TYR A 215 0.91 -38.40 8.64
C TYR A 215 -0.41 -37.73 8.20
N SER A 216 -1.05 -38.25 7.16
CA SER A 216 -2.29 -37.71 6.60
C SER A 216 -2.18 -36.31 6.00
N ARG A 217 -0.99 -35.90 5.56
CA ARG A 217 -0.77 -34.66 4.82
C ARG A 217 -0.85 -34.94 3.32
N LEU A 218 -1.33 -33.98 2.54
CA LEU A 218 -1.44 -34.11 1.09
C LEU A 218 -0.05 -34.28 0.47
N ASN A 219 0.22 -35.46 -0.09
CA ASN A 219 1.51 -35.80 -0.69
C ASN A 219 1.55 -35.42 -2.17
N ILE A 220 0.69 -36.03 -2.99
CA ILE A 220 0.63 -35.76 -4.43
C ILE A 220 -0.82 -35.45 -4.82
N GLN A 221 -1.01 -34.34 -5.52
CA GLN A 221 -2.23 -34.01 -6.24
C GLN A 221 -2.03 -34.22 -7.74
N THR A 222 -2.82 -35.07 -8.37
CA THR A 222 -2.86 -35.22 -9.83
C THR A 222 -4.04 -34.46 -10.37
N ARG A 223 -3.79 -33.46 -11.21
CA ARG A 223 -4.78 -32.61 -11.87
C ARG A 223 -5.12 -33.17 -13.27
N PRO A 224 -6.04 -32.55 -14.04
CA PRO A 224 -6.32 -32.96 -15.41
C PRO A 224 -5.04 -33.10 -16.25
N GLN A 225 -5.10 -33.95 -17.28
CA GLN A 225 -3.96 -34.27 -18.16
C GLN A 225 -2.75 -34.86 -17.39
N ASN A 226 -3.01 -35.50 -16.24
CA ASN A 226 -1.99 -36.11 -15.37
C ASN A 226 -0.95 -35.13 -14.82
N PHE A 227 -1.28 -33.83 -14.73
CA PHE A 227 -0.39 -32.84 -14.14
C PHE A 227 -0.23 -33.05 -12.64
N LYS A 228 0.94 -33.51 -12.20
CA LYS A 228 1.20 -33.85 -10.78
C LYS A 228 1.84 -32.69 -10.04
N VAL A 229 1.32 -32.39 -8.85
CA VAL A 229 1.91 -31.47 -7.88
C VAL A 229 2.21 -32.25 -6.61
N GLU A 230 3.48 -32.35 -6.27
CA GLU A 230 3.97 -33.02 -5.06
C GLU A 230 4.33 -31.99 -3.99
N ASN A 231 3.86 -32.18 -2.77
CA ASN A 231 4.26 -31.41 -1.60
C ASN A 231 5.38 -32.15 -0.86
N VAL A 232 6.49 -31.45 -0.61
CA VAL A 232 7.63 -31.98 0.12
C VAL A 232 7.66 -31.32 1.49
N TYR A 233 7.61 -32.13 2.54
CA TYR A 233 7.65 -31.65 3.93
C TYR A 233 9.01 -31.90 4.56
N ASN A 234 9.45 -31.00 5.45
CA ASN A 234 10.61 -31.24 6.29
C ASN A 234 10.28 -32.19 7.45
N GLN A 235 11.31 -32.56 8.22
CA GLN A 235 11.19 -33.49 9.35
C GLN A 235 10.25 -33.03 10.47
N TYR A 236 9.95 -31.73 10.55
CA TYR A 236 9.10 -31.16 11.61
C TYR A 236 7.64 -31.01 11.20
N GLY A 237 7.28 -31.36 9.97
CA GLY A 237 5.90 -31.22 9.52
C GLY A 237 5.66 -30.14 8.48
N TYR A 238 6.60 -29.20 8.31
CA TYR A 238 6.38 -27.98 7.52
C TYR A 238 6.60 -28.22 6.03
N LEU A 239 5.74 -27.61 5.20
CA LEU A 239 5.89 -27.64 3.75
C LEU A 239 7.17 -26.90 3.36
N MET A 240 8.11 -27.62 2.77
CA MET A 240 9.42 -27.11 2.37
C MET A 240 9.49 -26.81 0.86
N ALA A 241 8.78 -27.59 0.03
CA ALA A 241 8.73 -27.35 -1.41
C ALA A 241 7.43 -27.87 -2.04
N LYS A 242 7.11 -27.34 -3.23
CA LYS A 242 6.15 -27.94 -4.17
C LYS A 242 6.87 -28.28 -5.46
N ARG A 243 6.74 -29.53 -5.93
CA ARG A 243 7.35 -30.01 -7.16
C ARG A 243 6.26 -30.28 -8.19
N ALA A 244 6.54 -29.94 -9.45
CA ALA A 244 5.67 -30.26 -10.58
C ALA A 244 6.53 -30.55 -11.83
N PRO A 245 6.04 -31.35 -12.80
CA PRO A 245 6.79 -31.69 -14.01
C PRO A 245 7.14 -30.42 -14.81
N LYS A 246 8.44 -30.11 -14.89
CA LYS A 246 8.93 -28.96 -15.67
C LYS A 246 8.40 -28.95 -17.10
N ALA A 247 8.32 -30.13 -17.74
CA ALA A 247 7.85 -30.28 -19.11
C ALA A 247 6.36 -29.95 -19.32
N GLN A 248 5.54 -29.92 -18.27
CA GLN A 248 4.12 -29.59 -18.33
C GLN A 248 3.82 -28.19 -17.77
N ILE A 249 4.86 -27.46 -17.33
CA ILE A 249 4.76 -26.05 -16.99
C ILE A 249 5.18 -25.28 -18.25
N THR A 250 4.25 -25.14 -19.20
CA THR A 250 4.45 -24.36 -20.44
C THR A 250 4.21 -22.86 -20.25
N ASP A 251 3.68 -22.46 -19.10
CA ASP A 251 3.16 -21.13 -18.77
C ASP A 251 4.18 -20.15 -18.19
N TYR A 252 5.48 -20.40 -18.38
CA TYR A 252 6.42 -19.27 -18.28
C TYR A 252 6.38 -18.56 -19.62
N ASP A 253 5.51 -17.55 -19.74
CA ASP A 253 5.65 -16.53 -20.77
C ASP A 253 6.94 -15.75 -20.47
N ARG A 254 8.06 -16.35 -20.89
CA ARG A 254 9.40 -15.81 -20.68
C ARG A 254 9.54 -14.47 -21.37
N GLU A 255 8.81 -14.24 -22.45
CA GLU A 255 8.80 -13.00 -23.18
C GLU A 255 8.09 -11.90 -22.37
N TYR A 256 6.95 -12.20 -21.75
CA TYR A 256 6.27 -11.29 -20.84
C TYR A 256 7.11 -10.99 -19.59
N LEU A 257 7.72 -12.01 -18.98
CA LEU A 257 8.57 -11.84 -17.81
C LEU A 257 9.87 -11.07 -18.11
N SER A 258 10.48 -11.29 -19.29
CA SER A 258 11.65 -10.51 -19.71
C SER A 258 11.27 -9.04 -19.98
N LYS A 259 10.14 -8.78 -20.65
CA LYS A 259 9.62 -7.42 -20.85
C LYS A 259 9.33 -6.72 -19.52
N LEU A 260 8.73 -7.43 -18.55
CA LEU A 260 8.44 -6.88 -17.23
C LEU A 260 9.73 -6.56 -16.45
N LEU A 261 10.74 -7.42 -16.55
CA LEU A 261 12.06 -7.20 -15.94
C LEU A 261 12.80 -6.01 -16.55
N GLU A 262 12.78 -5.90 -17.88
CA GLU A 262 13.35 -4.76 -18.61
C GLU A 262 12.66 -3.46 -18.21
N GLN A 263 11.32 -3.45 -18.16
CA GLN A 263 10.55 -2.28 -17.74
C GLN A 263 10.83 -1.89 -16.28
N SER A 264 10.92 -2.87 -15.37
CA SER A 264 11.23 -2.62 -13.96
C SER A 264 12.63 -2.05 -13.80
N THR A 265 13.60 -2.57 -14.56
CA THR A 265 14.99 -2.07 -14.57
C THR A 265 15.08 -0.66 -15.14
N ALA A 266 14.37 -0.38 -16.23
CA ALA A 266 14.29 0.96 -16.82
C ALA A 266 13.66 1.97 -15.85
N ASN A 267 12.59 1.58 -15.14
CA ASN A 267 11.95 2.43 -14.14
C ASN A 267 12.86 2.69 -12.93
N ALA A 268 13.58 1.68 -12.46
CA ALA A 268 14.56 1.83 -11.38
C ALA A 268 15.69 2.80 -11.76
N ARG A 269 16.21 2.71 -13.00
CA ARG A 269 17.21 3.64 -13.54
C ARG A 269 16.69 5.07 -13.58
N LYS A 270 15.47 5.29 -14.11
CA LYS A 270 14.84 6.62 -14.16
C LYS A 270 14.64 7.22 -12.76
N ALA A 271 14.17 6.42 -11.80
CA ALA A 271 14.00 6.86 -10.42
C ALA A 271 15.34 7.23 -9.78
N THR A 272 16.38 6.43 -10.01
CA THR A 272 17.74 6.71 -9.52
C THR A 272 18.30 8.00 -10.14
N GLU A 273 18.12 8.21 -11.44
CA GLU A 273 18.57 9.43 -12.12
C GLU A 273 17.87 10.68 -11.55
N GLN A 274 16.56 10.59 -11.28
CA GLN A 274 15.80 11.67 -10.65
C GLN A 274 16.27 11.95 -9.22
N ALA A 275 16.55 10.92 -8.42
CA ALA A 275 17.12 11.09 -7.09
C ALA A 275 18.49 11.82 -7.16
N ASN A 276 19.37 11.40 -8.06
CA ASN A 276 20.68 12.03 -8.24
C ASN A 276 20.56 13.51 -8.68
N LYS A 277 19.65 13.83 -9.60
CA LYS A 277 19.38 15.23 -10.01
C LYS A 277 18.91 16.08 -8.84
N LEU A 278 18.07 15.53 -7.96
CA LEU A 278 17.61 16.22 -6.75
C LEU A 278 18.74 16.42 -5.74
N GLU A 279 19.62 15.44 -5.54
CA GLU A 279 20.78 15.53 -4.64
C GLU A 279 21.81 16.57 -5.07
N ILE A 280 22.04 16.70 -6.37
CA ILE A 280 22.88 17.77 -6.93
C ILE A 280 22.25 19.14 -6.60
N LYS A 281 20.92 19.26 -6.75
CA LYS A 281 20.19 20.50 -6.45
C LYS A 281 20.20 20.85 -4.96
N ILE A 282 20.03 19.85 -4.09
CA ILE A 282 20.15 19.98 -2.62
C ILE A 282 21.55 20.49 -2.26
N SER A 283 22.59 19.86 -2.80
CA SER A 283 23.98 20.23 -2.52
C SER A 283 24.27 21.69 -2.92
N LYS A 284 23.72 22.14 -4.06
CA LYS A 284 23.83 23.54 -4.52
C LYS A 284 23.12 24.52 -3.59
N TYR A 285 21.92 24.18 -3.13
CA TYR A 285 21.13 25.06 -2.25
C TYR A 285 21.72 25.15 -0.85
N ASN A 286 22.22 24.05 -0.29
CA ASN A 286 22.97 24.04 0.97
C ASN A 286 24.23 24.92 0.87
N ALA A 287 24.98 24.83 -0.24
CA ALA A 287 26.17 25.65 -0.46
C ALA A 287 25.85 27.17 -0.56
N TYR A 288 24.71 27.54 -1.17
CA TYR A 288 24.27 28.93 -1.22
C TYR A 288 23.73 29.42 0.13
N SER A 289 23.02 28.58 0.86
CA SER A 289 22.56 28.89 2.23
C SER A 289 23.74 29.18 3.14
N GLU A 290 24.77 28.32 3.13
CA GLU A 290 25.98 28.51 3.93
C GLU A 290 26.73 29.80 3.52
N TYR A 291 26.80 30.08 2.22
CA TYR A 291 27.42 31.31 1.72
C TYR A 291 26.68 32.58 2.20
N TYR A 292 25.34 32.61 2.11
CA TYR A 292 24.56 33.75 2.58
C TYR A 292 24.62 33.92 4.10
N THR A 293 24.67 32.81 4.85
CA THR A 293 24.86 32.84 6.30
C THR A 293 26.21 33.44 6.69
N LYS A 294 27.30 33.05 6.00
CA LYS A 294 28.64 33.63 6.21
C LYS A 294 28.69 35.11 5.84
N LEU A 295 28.08 35.49 4.73
CA LEU A 295 28.02 36.89 4.28
C LEU A 295 27.25 37.77 5.27
N ALA A 296 26.10 37.30 5.75
CA ALA A 296 25.30 37.99 6.76
C ALA A 296 26.07 38.17 8.08
N THR A 297 26.79 37.14 8.51
CA THR A 297 27.61 37.18 9.73
C THR A 297 28.73 38.23 9.61
N LYS A 298 29.44 38.25 8.48
CA LYS A 298 30.48 39.24 8.21
C LYS A 298 29.96 40.69 8.14
N LEU A 299 28.75 40.88 7.62
CA LEU A 299 28.07 42.18 7.58
C LEU A 299 27.74 42.71 8.99
N LEU A 300 27.36 41.81 9.89
CA LEU A 300 27.04 42.14 11.29
C LEU A 300 28.30 42.43 12.13
N GLU A 301 29.45 41.81 11.81
CA GLU A 301 30.73 42.06 12.49
C GLU A 301 31.38 43.41 12.09
N GLY A 302 31.10 43.91 10.87
CA GLY A 302 31.77 45.09 10.31
C GLY A 302 31.06 46.44 10.48
N SER A 303 29.81 46.48 10.94
CA SER A 303 29.06 47.74 11.08
C SER A 303 27.97 47.66 12.15
N GLY A 304 28.01 48.57 13.12
CA GLY A 304 27.01 48.62 14.21
C GLY A 304 25.60 49.06 13.78
N LEU A 305 25.28 49.18 12.48
CA LEU A 305 24.05 49.82 11.99
C LEU A 305 23.46 49.22 10.68
N LEU A 306 23.73 47.96 10.32
CA LEU A 306 23.09 47.33 9.15
C LEU A 306 22.40 46.01 9.50
N ASN A 307 21.28 46.11 10.23
CA ASN A 307 20.47 44.95 10.63
C ASN A 307 19.57 44.42 9.50
N GLU A 308 19.04 45.26 8.61
CA GLU A 308 18.01 44.83 7.65
C GLU A 308 18.55 43.97 6.50
N ASP A 309 19.70 44.32 5.91
CA ASP A 309 20.25 43.56 4.78
C ASP A 309 20.92 42.26 5.22
N ALA A 310 21.55 42.25 6.40
CA ALA A 310 22.02 41.02 7.03
C ALA A 310 20.85 40.08 7.38
N GLN A 311 19.71 40.64 7.82
CA GLN A 311 18.50 39.86 8.07
C GLN A 311 17.93 39.27 6.76
N LYS A 312 17.82 40.04 5.67
CA LYS A 312 17.37 39.52 4.37
C LYS A 312 18.27 38.39 3.85
N LEU A 313 19.58 38.45 4.08
CA LEU A 313 20.50 37.37 3.71
C LEU A 313 20.29 36.11 4.56
N ARG A 314 20.03 36.26 5.86
CA ARG A 314 19.65 35.13 6.74
C ARG A 314 18.30 34.53 6.37
N ASP A 315 17.32 35.35 6.01
CA ASP A 315 16.00 34.89 5.56
C ASP A 315 16.13 34.10 4.24
N ASN A 316 16.96 34.56 3.31
CA ASN A 316 17.26 33.84 2.07
C ASN A 316 18.00 32.50 2.32
N ALA A 317 18.93 32.45 3.28
CA ALA A 317 19.59 31.21 3.68
C ALA A 317 18.58 30.21 4.27
N THR A 318 17.73 30.67 5.18
CA THR A 318 16.67 29.87 5.80
C THR A 318 15.71 29.29 4.75
N LEU A 319 15.30 30.10 3.77
CA LEU A 319 14.44 29.65 2.67
C LEU A 319 15.12 28.57 1.81
N LEU A 320 16.43 28.68 1.57
CA LEU A 320 17.20 27.68 0.81
C LEU A 320 17.35 26.36 1.58
N ASP A 321 17.52 26.41 2.91
CA ASP A 321 17.54 25.23 3.76
C ASP A 321 16.17 24.51 3.76
N GLU A 322 15.08 25.27 3.86
CA GLU A 322 13.71 24.73 3.77
C GLU A 322 13.44 24.05 2.43
N LEU A 323 13.91 24.66 1.32
CA LEU A 323 13.78 24.08 -0.02
C LEU A 323 14.63 22.82 -0.16
N SER A 324 15.84 22.79 0.39
CA SER A 324 16.73 21.62 0.39
C SER A 324 16.11 20.45 1.14
N ASN A 325 15.56 20.68 2.33
CA ASN A 325 14.85 19.67 3.12
C ASN A 325 13.66 19.07 2.37
N LYS A 326 12.89 19.89 1.63
CA LYS A 326 11.78 19.40 0.78
C LYS A 326 12.27 18.57 -0.41
N LEU A 327 13.38 18.95 -1.02
CA LEU A 327 13.99 18.20 -2.11
C LEU A 327 14.58 16.88 -1.62
N GLU A 328 15.11 16.84 -0.40
CA GLU A 328 15.67 15.62 0.22
C GLU A 328 14.59 14.56 0.46
N GLN A 329 13.43 14.97 1.00
CA GLN A 329 12.27 14.07 1.12
C GLN A 329 11.84 13.50 -0.24
N LYS A 330 11.91 14.32 -1.31
CA LYS A 330 11.59 13.89 -2.67
C LYS A 330 12.65 12.94 -3.25
N ALA A 331 13.93 13.16 -2.96
CA ALA A 331 15.02 12.27 -3.37
C ALA A 331 14.92 10.89 -2.68
N GLN A 332 14.64 10.87 -1.38
CA GLN A 332 14.40 9.66 -0.60
C GLN A 332 13.21 8.84 -1.14
N TYR A 333 12.13 9.52 -1.54
CA TYR A 333 11.01 8.86 -2.23
C TYR A 333 11.45 8.15 -3.51
N PHE A 334 12.22 8.80 -4.38
CA PHE A 334 12.71 8.18 -5.61
C PHE A 334 13.71 7.03 -5.37
N ARG A 335 14.55 7.11 -4.34
CA ARG A 335 15.42 6.00 -3.91
C ARG A 335 14.60 4.79 -3.47
N SER A 336 13.58 5.00 -2.63
CA SER A 336 12.68 3.93 -2.19
C SER A 336 11.91 3.27 -3.35
N LEU A 337 11.59 4.03 -4.41
CA LEU A 337 10.99 3.50 -5.63
C LEU A 337 11.96 2.65 -6.44
N ALA A 338 13.23 3.06 -6.53
CA ALA A 338 14.28 2.30 -7.22
C ALA A 338 14.58 0.96 -6.50
N ASP A 339 14.64 0.97 -5.17
CA ASP A 339 14.86 -0.22 -4.36
C ASP A 339 13.68 -1.21 -4.47
N ASN A 340 12.44 -0.69 -4.43
CA ASN A 340 11.24 -1.51 -4.62
C ASN A 340 11.09 -2.08 -6.03
N ALA A 341 11.46 -1.32 -7.08
CA ALA A 341 11.47 -1.81 -8.46
C ALA A 341 12.52 -2.92 -8.65
N SER A 342 13.66 -2.82 -7.96
CA SER A 342 14.71 -3.84 -7.92
C SER A 342 14.25 -5.12 -7.21
N MET A 343 13.46 -5.01 -6.13
CA MET A 343 12.83 -6.16 -5.46
C MET A 343 11.67 -6.80 -6.25
N LYS A 344 10.88 -6.01 -7.00
CA LYS A 344 9.81 -6.56 -7.86
C LYS A 344 10.36 -7.38 -9.03
N ALA A 345 11.49 -6.96 -9.60
CA ALA A 345 12.26 -7.74 -10.56
C ALA A 345 12.79 -9.07 -10.00
N TYR A 346 13.08 -9.11 -8.70
CA TYR A 346 13.64 -10.25 -7.97
C TYR A 346 12.61 -11.35 -7.67
N MET A 347 11.38 -11.01 -7.26
CA MET A 347 10.35 -12.02 -6.95
C MET A 347 9.81 -12.77 -8.19
N GLY A 348 10.06 -12.28 -9.40
CA GLY A 348 9.62 -12.91 -10.64
C GLY A 348 10.61 -13.87 -11.31
N SER A 349 11.90 -13.93 -10.90
CA SER A 349 12.95 -14.51 -11.76
C SER A 349 13.89 -15.57 -11.15
N GLY A 350 13.98 -15.74 -9.82
CA GLY A 350 14.58 -16.93 -9.20
C GLY A 350 16.10 -17.21 -9.41
N PHE A 351 16.96 -16.20 -9.62
CA PHE A 351 18.43 -16.39 -9.82
C PHE A 351 19.31 -16.02 -8.58
N THR A 352 20.53 -16.59 -8.50
CA THR A 352 21.50 -16.58 -7.36
C THR A 352 22.56 -15.43 -7.33
N PRO A 353 23.27 -15.20 -6.18
CA PRO A 353 23.86 -13.90 -5.74
C PRO A 353 25.09 -13.32 -6.47
N LEU A 354 25.76 -14.03 -7.38
CA LEU A 354 27.09 -13.63 -7.89
C LEU A 354 27.09 -12.38 -8.80
N VAL A 355 25.97 -12.09 -9.49
CA VAL A 355 25.84 -10.90 -10.37
C VAL A 355 25.66 -9.61 -9.56
N VAL A 356 25.10 -9.71 -8.34
CA VAL A 356 24.87 -8.58 -7.43
C VAL A 356 26.19 -8.00 -6.89
N GLN A 357 27.19 -8.86 -6.64
CA GLN A 357 28.52 -8.38 -6.19
C GLN A 357 29.23 -7.54 -7.25
N ARG A 358 29.08 -7.84 -8.54
CA ARG A 358 29.72 -7.08 -9.63
C ARG A 358 29.10 -5.69 -9.83
N ASN A 359 27.78 -5.57 -9.73
CA ASN A 359 27.11 -4.27 -9.89
C ASN A 359 27.30 -3.37 -8.67
N LYS A 360 27.33 -3.93 -7.44
CA LYS A 360 27.60 -3.17 -6.21
C LYS A 360 28.99 -2.54 -6.21
N ALA A 361 29.99 -3.20 -6.80
CA ALA A 361 31.34 -2.67 -6.96
C ALA A 361 31.42 -1.48 -7.95
N LEU A 362 30.64 -1.52 -9.04
CA LEU A 362 30.60 -0.44 -10.04
C LEU A 362 29.95 0.83 -9.48
N TYR A 363 28.91 0.69 -8.65
CA TYR A 363 28.26 1.84 -7.99
C TYR A 363 29.12 2.47 -6.88
N PHE A 364 29.94 1.68 -6.18
CA PHE A 364 30.91 2.20 -5.21
C PHE A 364 32.02 3.03 -5.88
N ASP A 365 32.52 2.62 -7.05
CA ASP A 365 33.54 3.36 -7.81
C ASP A 365 33.04 4.74 -8.30
N ILE A 366 31.78 4.82 -8.74
CA ILE A 366 31.16 6.08 -9.19
C ILE A 366 30.93 7.03 -8.00
N ALA A 367 30.45 6.51 -6.86
CA ALA A 367 30.26 7.30 -5.65
C ALA A 367 31.59 7.85 -5.09
N GLU A 368 32.67 7.05 -5.15
CA GLU A 368 34.00 7.47 -4.70
C GLU A 368 34.60 8.55 -5.62
N ARG A 369 34.38 8.48 -6.94
CA ARG A 369 34.79 9.52 -7.89
C ARG A 369 34.06 10.85 -7.67
N LEU A 370 32.74 10.79 -7.44
CA LEU A 370 31.92 11.98 -7.20
C LEU A 370 32.26 12.64 -5.85
N THR A 371 32.61 11.84 -4.84
CA THR A 371 33.06 12.34 -3.53
C THR A 371 34.44 13.02 -3.64
N LYS A 372 35.37 12.47 -4.43
CA LYS A 372 36.63 13.14 -4.78
C LYS A 372 36.41 14.44 -5.55
N GLN A 373 35.45 14.49 -6.47
CA GLN A 373 35.09 15.71 -7.21
C GLN A 373 34.48 16.79 -6.30
N ALA A 374 33.62 16.41 -5.35
CA ALA A 374 33.07 17.32 -4.35
C ALA A 374 34.17 17.87 -3.42
N GLN A 375 35.16 17.04 -3.04
CA GLN A 375 36.31 17.46 -2.24
C GLN A 375 37.22 18.44 -2.98
N LEU A 376 37.41 18.25 -4.30
CA LEU A 376 38.14 19.19 -5.17
C LEU A 376 37.40 20.53 -5.29
N TYR A 377 36.07 20.52 -5.32
CA TYR A 377 35.21 21.70 -5.36
C TYR A 377 35.28 22.53 -4.06
N LEU A 378 35.46 21.87 -2.91
CA LEU A 378 35.62 22.51 -1.60
C LEU A 378 36.96 23.25 -1.46
N ASN A 379 37.98 22.82 -2.23
CA ASN A 379 39.35 23.31 -2.14
C ASN A 379 39.72 24.36 -3.21
N ALA A 380 38.88 24.60 -4.22
CA ALA A 380 39.16 25.52 -5.32
C ALA A 380 38.73 26.97 -5.00
N GLN A 381 39.61 27.95 -5.25
CA GLN A 381 39.29 29.39 -5.20
C GLN A 381 39.67 30.10 -6.51
N GLY A 382 38.88 31.10 -6.91
CA GLY A 382 39.13 31.93 -8.10
C GLY A 382 38.49 31.39 -9.40
N GLU A 383 39.02 31.81 -10.55
CA GLU A 383 38.44 31.63 -11.89
C GLU A 383 38.08 30.18 -12.27
N GLU A 384 38.72 29.17 -11.66
CA GLU A 384 38.35 27.75 -11.82
C GLU A 384 36.91 27.45 -11.38
N ARG A 385 36.39 28.16 -10.37
CA ARG A 385 34.99 28.03 -9.93
C ARG A 385 34.01 28.55 -10.99
N GLN A 386 34.41 29.55 -11.78
CA GLN A 386 33.56 30.17 -12.79
C GLN A 386 33.43 29.29 -14.05
N ILE A 387 34.50 28.60 -14.44
CA ILE A 387 34.53 27.65 -15.57
C ILE A 387 33.64 26.43 -15.26
N LEU A 388 33.71 25.90 -14.03
CA LEU A 388 32.88 24.78 -13.57
C LEU A 388 31.40 25.15 -13.42
N VAL A 389 31.08 26.39 -13.03
CA VAL A 389 29.69 26.89 -12.99
C VAL A 389 29.09 27.00 -14.40
N ASN A 390 29.87 27.39 -15.41
CA ASN A 390 29.41 27.50 -16.79
C ASN A 390 29.18 26.15 -17.48
N GLN A 391 29.97 25.11 -17.14
CA GLN A 391 29.69 23.75 -17.61
C GLN A 391 28.38 23.20 -17.05
N ILE A 392 28.06 23.49 -15.78
CA ILE A 392 26.81 23.07 -15.14
C ILE A 392 25.61 23.87 -15.65
N ALA A 393 25.77 25.16 -15.98
CA ALA A 393 24.69 25.99 -16.52
C ALA A 393 24.19 25.53 -17.91
N ASN A 394 25.05 24.89 -18.71
CA ASN A 394 24.66 24.33 -20.01
C ASN A 394 23.86 23.01 -19.88
N GLU A 395 23.88 22.35 -18.72
CA GLU A 395 23.02 21.18 -18.44
C GLU A 395 21.66 21.59 -17.84
N TYR A 396 21.38 22.89 -17.70
CA TYR A 396 20.16 23.45 -17.10
C TYR A 396 19.04 23.79 -18.11
N ASP A 397 19.26 23.66 -19.42
CA ASP A 397 18.25 23.95 -20.45
C ASP A 397 17.07 22.94 -20.45
N ASP A 398 17.22 21.75 -19.86
CA ASP A 398 16.14 20.76 -19.71
C ASP A 398 15.02 21.18 -18.73
N TYR A 399 15.23 22.26 -17.96
CA TYR A 399 14.19 22.78 -17.06
C TYR A 399 13.13 23.62 -17.79
N ALA A 400 13.37 24.00 -19.05
CA ALA A 400 12.42 24.72 -19.89
C ALA A 400 11.36 23.78 -20.51
N GLU A 401 11.68 22.52 -20.81
CA GLU A 401 10.72 21.57 -21.41
C GLU A 401 9.58 21.18 -20.46
N ILE A 402 9.85 21.09 -19.16
CA ILE A 402 8.85 20.70 -18.15
C ILE A 402 7.77 21.78 -17.95
N LEU A 403 8.10 23.05 -18.17
CA LEU A 403 7.14 24.15 -18.08
C LEU A 403 6.28 24.29 -19.35
N ILE A 404 6.79 23.86 -20.50
CA ILE A 404 6.05 23.82 -21.78
C ILE A 404 5.02 22.68 -21.77
N GLU A 405 5.37 21.51 -21.22
CA GLU A 405 4.48 20.34 -21.20
C GLU A 405 3.30 20.45 -20.20
N GLN A 406 3.41 21.31 -19.18
CA GLN A 406 2.30 21.63 -18.27
C GLN A 406 1.36 22.71 -18.82
N ALA A 407 1.82 23.55 -19.75
CA ALA A 407 1.00 24.59 -20.38
C ALA A 407 0.05 24.03 -21.46
N ASP A 408 0.39 22.89 -22.10
CA ASP A 408 -0.40 22.27 -23.17
C ASP A 408 -1.51 21.30 -22.68
N LYS A 409 -1.67 21.10 -21.36
CA LYS A 409 -2.67 20.17 -20.78
C LYS A 409 -3.94 20.83 -20.22
N GLN A 410 -4.21 22.11 -20.50
CA GLN A 410 -5.47 22.78 -20.14
C GLN A 410 -6.45 22.78 -21.34
N PRO A 411 -7.70 22.29 -21.20
CA PRO A 411 -8.64 22.20 -22.31
C PRO A 411 -9.14 23.57 -22.78
N LYS A 412 -9.01 23.84 -24.10
CA LYS A 412 -9.56 25.01 -24.79
C LYS A 412 -11.10 24.96 -24.88
N LYS A 413 -11.81 25.91 -24.27
CA LYS A 413 -13.09 26.45 -24.77
C LYS A 413 -13.11 27.97 -24.63
N GLN A 414 -13.51 28.63 -25.72
CA GLN A 414 -13.47 30.08 -26.02
C GLN A 414 -14.55 30.91 -25.27
N PRO A 415 -14.71 32.21 -25.58
CA PRO A 415 -13.83 33.34 -25.33
C PRO A 415 -14.54 34.35 -24.39
N ILE A 416 -13.85 35.40 -23.93
CA ILE A 416 -14.36 36.78 -23.72
C ILE A 416 -13.38 37.50 -22.77
N GLY A 417 -12.76 38.56 -23.28
CA GLY A 417 -12.43 39.75 -22.50
C GLY A 417 -11.08 39.81 -21.77
N ASN A 418 -10.03 40.24 -22.48
CA ASN A 418 -8.99 41.17 -22.01
C ASN A 418 -8.40 41.01 -20.60
N LYS A 419 -7.74 39.88 -20.28
CA LYS A 419 -6.78 39.83 -19.16
C LYS A 419 -5.44 39.15 -19.42
N TRP A 420 -5.20 38.58 -20.60
CA TRP A 420 -4.01 37.76 -20.88
C TRP A 420 -2.87 38.47 -21.63
N GLN A 421 -3.03 39.73 -22.07
CA GLN A 421 -1.91 40.50 -22.65
C GLN A 421 -1.01 41.17 -21.60
N LEU A 422 -1.45 41.37 -20.36
CA LEU A 422 -0.68 42.07 -19.32
C LEU A 422 0.35 41.19 -18.57
N ILE A 423 0.32 39.87 -18.74
CA ILE A 423 1.23 38.95 -18.04
C ILE A 423 2.42 38.53 -18.92
N ARG A 424 2.28 38.55 -20.26
CA ARG A 424 3.39 38.26 -21.18
C ARG A 424 4.45 39.37 -21.26
N GLU A 425 4.09 40.64 -21.01
CA GLU A 425 5.04 41.76 -21.10
C GLU A 425 5.83 42.05 -19.82
N ARG A 426 5.55 41.39 -18.69
CA ARG A 426 6.33 41.57 -17.44
C ARG A 426 7.46 40.55 -17.22
N ALA A 427 7.60 39.54 -18.07
CA ALA A 427 8.61 38.49 -17.93
C ALA A 427 9.87 38.70 -18.77
N ILE A 428 9.91 39.67 -19.71
CA ILE A 428 11.06 39.86 -20.62
C ILE A 428 11.89 41.12 -20.32
N THR A 429 11.48 41.99 -19.40
CA THR A 429 12.21 43.25 -19.14
C THR A 429 12.68 43.39 -17.70
N LYS A 430 13.79 42.71 -17.32
CA LYS A 430 14.76 43.16 -16.29
C LYS A 430 15.98 42.22 -16.12
N ILE A 431 16.71 42.01 -17.21
CA ILE A 431 18.16 41.66 -17.26
C ILE A 431 18.67 42.51 -18.44
N ILE A 432 19.01 43.79 -18.29
CA ILE A 432 20.31 44.41 -17.94
C ILE A 432 20.00 45.93 -18.00
N ILE A 433 20.53 46.79 -17.11
CA ILE A 433 21.56 47.79 -17.42
C ILE A 433 21.91 48.53 -16.09
N LYS A 434 23.23 48.71 -15.93
CA LYS A 434 23.99 49.48 -14.92
C LYS A 434 23.71 51.02 -15.02
N PRO A 435 24.28 51.89 -14.16
CA PRO A 435 23.57 52.96 -13.45
C PRO A 435 23.33 54.30 -14.20
N CYS A 436 22.25 54.99 -13.79
CA CYS A 436 21.95 56.44 -13.72
C CYS A 436 22.14 57.42 -14.91
N LEU A 437 21.11 58.29 -15.05
CA LEU A 437 21.06 59.71 -15.50
C LEU A 437 20.86 60.13 -16.99
N MET A 438 19.67 60.73 -17.20
CA MET A 438 19.36 62.06 -17.79
C MET A 438 19.12 62.32 -19.31
N THR A 439 17.89 62.80 -19.58
CA THR A 439 17.43 63.88 -20.51
C THR A 439 17.24 63.65 -22.03
N GLN A 440 15.97 63.37 -22.40
CA GLN A 440 15.02 64.15 -23.25
C GLN A 440 15.35 64.62 -24.69
N ILE A 441 14.30 64.49 -25.55
CA ILE A 441 13.94 65.18 -26.83
C ILE A 441 14.31 64.41 -28.13
N ILE A 442 13.42 63.57 -28.69
CA ILE A 442 12.35 63.79 -29.72
C ILE A 442 12.85 64.35 -31.08
N PHE A 443 12.86 63.53 -32.15
CA PHE A 443 11.98 63.61 -33.35
C PHE A 443 12.37 62.57 -34.44
N THR A 444 11.47 62.42 -35.41
CA THR A 444 11.10 61.28 -36.28
C THR A 444 11.88 61.08 -37.60
N SER A 445 11.56 59.94 -38.25
CA SER A 445 11.61 59.64 -39.71
C SER A 445 13.00 59.27 -40.27
N THR A 446 13.19 58.38 -41.24
CA THR A 446 12.34 57.56 -42.14
C THR A 446 13.26 56.49 -42.74
N ALA A 447 12.72 55.30 -42.99
CA ALA A 447 13.34 54.30 -43.85
C ALA A 447 12.84 54.46 -45.30
N SER A 448 13.67 54.08 -46.26
CA SER A 448 13.28 53.55 -47.57
C SER A 448 14.41 52.61 -48.01
N ASP A 449 14.17 51.30 -47.93
CA ASP A 449 13.82 50.39 -49.05
C ASP A 449 15.08 49.75 -49.65
N PRO A 450 15.02 48.67 -50.46
CA PRO A 450 13.86 47.92 -50.97
C PRO A 450 13.98 46.38 -50.79
N VAL A 451 12.91 45.62 -51.09
CA VAL A 451 12.95 44.52 -52.08
C VAL A 451 11.53 44.28 -52.64
N MET A 452 11.37 44.47 -53.96
CA MET A 452 10.27 44.01 -54.82
C MET A 452 10.82 42.83 -55.66
N GLN A 453 10.13 41.67 -55.72
CA GLN A 453 9.18 41.24 -56.79
C GLN A 453 9.95 40.77 -58.06
N GLN A 454 9.61 39.77 -58.87
CA GLN A 454 8.39 39.17 -59.48
C GLN A 454 8.78 37.72 -59.91
N GLY A 455 7.93 36.74 -60.28
CA GLY A 455 6.70 36.72 -61.07
C GLY A 455 6.99 36.17 -62.49
N VAL A 456 6.29 35.08 -62.86
CA VAL A 456 6.23 34.34 -64.15
C VAL A 456 7.31 33.28 -64.39
#